data_AF-A0A7X2PLV1-F1
#
_entry.id   AF-A0A7X2PLV1-F1
#
_cell.length_a   1.000
_cell.length_b   1.000
_cell.length_c   1.000
_cell.angle_alpha   90.00
_cell.angle_beta   90.00
_cell.angle_gamma   90.00
#
_symmetry.space_group_name_H-M   'P 1'
#
loop_
_entity.id
_entity.type
_entity.pdbx_description
1 polymer ?
#
loop_
_entity_poly.entity_id
_entity_poly.type
_entity_poly.pdbx_seq_one_letter_code
_entity_poly.pdbx_strand_id
1 'polypeptide(L)'
;MAMRNFHISLPEEVYVALRARAERMKRPAKSVAREAIESWLQHCRKASRHQAISEFAKNFAGTEFDLDTQLEAAGAEHVAGANRNTS
;
A
#
# COMPACT_ATOMS: atom_id res chain seq x y z
N MET A 1 -23.35 13.39 -6.16
CA MET A 1 -22.82 12.63 -5.00
C MET A 1 -23.35 13.27 -3.73
N ALA A 2 -23.89 12.48 -2.80
CA ALA A 2 -24.45 13.00 -1.54
C ALA A 2 -23.33 13.36 -0.54
N MET A 3 -23.30 14.61 -0.06
CA MET A 3 -22.35 15.05 0.99
C MET A 3 -22.96 14.82 2.37
N ARG A 4 -22.22 14.14 3.25
CA ARG A 4 -22.56 13.97 4.66
C ARG A 4 -21.52 14.70 5.50
N ASN A 5 -21.96 15.43 6.53
CA ASN A 5 -21.06 16.21 7.39
C ASN A 5 -20.80 15.44 8.69
N PHE A 6 -19.52 15.24 9.01
CA PHE A 6 -19.09 14.88 10.35
C PHE A 6 -18.75 16.16 11.12
N HIS A 7 -19.21 16.24 12.37
CA HIS A 7 -18.76 17.28 13.29
C HIS A 7 -17.63 16.68 14.14
N ILE A 8 -16.39 17.13 13.88
CA ILE A 8 -15.19 16.60 14.53
C ILE A 8 -14.52 17.75 15.26
N SER A 9 -14.41 17.63 16.58
CA SER A 9 -13.58 18.53 17.37
C SER A 9 -12.12 18.13 17.18
N LEU A 10 -11.29 19.08 16.77
CA LEU A 10 -9.86 18.85 16.58
C LEU A 10 -9.10 19.34 17.81
N PRO A 11 -8.04 18.64 18.24
CA PRO A 11 -7.07 19.21 19.18
C PRO A 11 -6.52 20.53 18.64
N GLU A 12 -6.26 21.50 19.51
CA GLU A 12 -5.83 22.85 19.14
C GLU A 12 -4.58 22.83 18.24
N GLU A 13 -3.59 22.01 18.57
CA GLU A 13 -2.37 21.82 17.78
C GLU A 13 -2.65 21.39 16.32
N VAL A 14 -3.60 20.48 16.12
CA VAL A 14 -3.99 19.95 14.82
C VAL A 14 -4.77 21.01 14.06
N TYR A 15 -5.66 21.74 14.74
CA TYR A 15 -6.41 22.83 14.15
C TYR A 15 -5.48 23.93 13.62
N VAL A 16 -4.53 24.40 14.43
CA VAL A 16 -3.56 25.44 14.06
C VAL A 16 -2.68 24.97 12.90
N ALA A 17 -2.16 23.74 12.95
CA ALA A 17 -1.33 23.19 11.87
C ALA A 17 -2.10 23.06 10.55
N LEU A 18 -3.35 22.58 10.59
CA LEU A 18 -4.22 22.46 9.43
C LEU A 18 -4.56 23.85 8.83
N ARG A 19 -4.89 24.82 9.68
CA ARG A 19 -5.16 26.21 9.26
C ARG A 19 -3.95 26.80 8.56
N ALA A 20 -2.77 26.74 9.18
CA ALA A 20 -1.54 27.25 8.59
C ALA A 20 -1.20 26.57 7.25
N ARG A 21 -1.43 25.25 7.14
CA ARG A 21 -1.23 24.51 5.89
C ARG A 21 -2.19 24.97 4.80
N ALA A 22 -3.46 25.16 5.14
CA ALA A 22 -4.50 25.61 4.22
C ALA A 22 -4.24 27.04 3.72
N GLU A 23 -3.80 27.92 4.61
CA GLU A 23 -3.40 29.30 4.27
C GLU A 23 -2.22 29.32 3.30
N ARG A 24 -1.16 28.54 3.57
CA ARG A 24 -0.02 28.37 2.63
C ARG A 24 -0.46 27.86 1.27
N MET A 25 -1.47 26.99 1.24
CA MET A 25 -2.04 26.44 0.00
C MET A 25 -3.07 27.36 -0.67
N LYS A 26 -3.43 28.48 -0.03
CA LYS A 26 -4.53 29.37 -0.45
C LYS A 26 -5.84 28.62 -0.71
N ARG A 27 -6.14 27.62 0.13
CA ARG A 27 -7.33 26.76 0.03
C ARG A 27 -8.11 26.76 1.34
N PRO A 28 -9.44 26.52 1.31
CA PRO A 28 -10.21 26.38 2.55
C PRO A 28 -9.73 25.20 3.38
N ALA A 29 -9.58 25.38 4.69
CA ALA A 29 -9.13 24.33 5.62
C ALA A 29 -10.02 23.07 5.56
N LYS A 30 -11.33 23.23 5.38
CA LYS A 30 -12.27 22.11 5.19
C LYS A 30 -11.97 21.29 3.93
N SER A 31 -11.48 21.92 2.86
CA SER A 31 -11.08 21.21 1.63
C SER A 31 -9.80 20.43 1.85
N VAL A 32 -8.81 21.03 2.49
CA VAL A 32 -7.52 20.37 2.80
C VAL A 32 -7.73 19.20 3.76
N ALA A 33 -8.56 19.38 4.79
CA ALA A 33 -8.91 18.31 5.73
C ALA A 33 -9.57 17.13 5.03
N ARG A 34 -10.55 17.41 4.15
CA ARG A 34 -11.23 16.36 3.39
C ARG A 34 -10.25 15.56 2.54
N GLU A 35 -9.39 16.25 1.80
CA GLU A 35 -8.40 15.61 0.94
C GLU A 35 -7.39 14.78 1.75
N ALA A 36 -6.93 15.31 2.89
CA ALA A 36 -6.04 14.58 3.79
C ALA A 36 -6.69 13.29 4.31
N ILE A 37 -7.96 13.33 4.71
CA ILE A 37 -8.72 12.16 5.17
C ILE A 37 -8.91 11.16 4.02
N GLU A 38 -9.27 11.62 2.81
CA GLU A 38 -9.43 10.77 1.64
C GLU A 38 -8.12 10.06 1.27
N SER A 39 -7.01 10.79 1.25
CA SER A 39 -5.68 10.24 0.97
C SER A 39 -5.26 9.22 2.03
N TRP A 40 -5.47 9.52 3.31
CA TRP A 40 -5.17 8.62 4.41
C TRP A 40 -5.99 7.32 4.32
N LEU A 41 -7.28 7.41 4.05
CA LEU A 41 -8.14 6.21 3.88
C LEU A 41 -7.70 5.36 2.68
N GLN A 42 -7.28 5.97 1.57
CA GLN A 42 -6.72 5.23 0.44
C GLN A 42 -5.40 4.53 0.81
N HIS A 43 -4.54 5.19 1.58
CA HIS A 43 -3.31 4.60 2.07
C HIS A 43 -3.59 3.40 2.99
N CYS A 44 -4.50 3.55 3.96
CA CYS A 44 -4.90 2.45 4.85
C CYS A 44 -5.43 1.23 4.08
N ARG A 45 -6.22 1.44 3.01
CA ARG A 45 -6.70 0.34 2.15
C ARG A 45 -5.56 -0.38 1.44
N LYS A 46 -4.58 0.36 0.92
CA LYS A 46 -3.40 -0.23 0.27
C LYS A 46 -2.55 -1.02 1.27
N ALA A 47 -2.33 -0.45 2.46
CA ALA A 47 -1.58 -1.09 3.54
C ALA A 47 -2.26 -2.38 4.01
N SER A 48 -3.57 -2.35 4.26
CA SER A 48 -4.34 -3.53 4.67
C SER A 48 -4.30 -4.63 3.62
N ARG A 49 -4.42 -4.29 2.32
CA ARG A 49 -4.27 -5.28 1.25
C ARG A 49 -2.87 -5.89 1.22
N HIS A 50 -1.83 -5.07 1.35
CA HIS A 50 -0.46 -5.56 1.39
C HIS A 50 -0.20 -6.47 2.59
N GLN A 51 -0.74 -6.12 3.76
CA GLN A 51 -0.67 -6.95 4.96
C GLN A 51 -1.36 -8.30 4.74
N ALA A 52 -2.58 -8.32 4.18
CA ALA A 52 -3.28 -9.57 3.91
C ALA A 52 -2.50 -10.48 2.93
N ILE A 53 -1.90 -9.90 1.89
CA ILE A 53 -1.02 -10.65 0.96
C ILE A 53 0.21 -11.18 1.69
N SER A 54 0.84 -10.37 2.55
CA SER A 54 2.01 -10.79 3.31
C SER A 54 1.69 -11.90 4.31
N GLU A 55 0.55 -11.83 4.99
CA GLU A 55 0.08 -12.88 5.91
C GLU A 55 -0.21 -14.18 5.15
N PHE A 56 -0.88 -14.09 3.99
CA PHE A 56 -1.07 -15.24 3.11
C PHE A 56 0.29 -15.84 2.70
N ALA A 57 1.20 -15.05 2.14
CA ALA A 57 2.50 -15.53 1.72
C ALA A 57 3.28 -16.16 2.87
N LYS A 58 3.26 -15.59 4.08
CA LYS A 58 3.90 -16.20 5.26
C LYS A 58 3.30 -17.54 5.63
N ASN A 59 1.99 -17.70 5.52
CA ASN A 59 1.30 -18.93 5.88
C ASN A 59 1.47 -20.04 4.84
N PHE A 60 1.71 -19.67 3.57
CA PHE A 60 1.77 -20.60 2.44
C PHE A 60 3.16 -20.70 1.79
N ALA A 61 4.16 -19.96 2.25
CA ALA A 61 5.56 -20.12 1.85
C ALA A 61 6.05 -21.55 2.17
N GLY A 62 6.76 -22.17 1.22
CA GLY A 62 7.19 -23.57 1.32
C GLY A 62 6.09 -24.61 1.13
N THR A 63 4.87 -24.21 0.76
CA THR A 63 3.77 -25.11 0.38
C THR A 63 3.61 -25.20 -1.14
N GLU A 64 2.67 -26.01 -1.63
CA GLU A 64 2.37 -26.16 -3.07
C GLU A 64 2.01 -24.85 -3.79
N PHE A 65 1.62 -23.80 -3.06
CA PHE A 65 1.32 -22.47 -3.60
C PHE A 65 2.54 -21.55 -3.76
N ASP A 66 3.70 -21.97 -3.24
CA ASP A 66 4.97 -21.22 -3.31
C ASP A 66 5.82 -21.64 -4.52
N LEU A 67 5.61 -22.86 -5.03
CA LEU A 67 6.39 -23.46 -6.11
C LEU A 67 5.64 -23.33 -7.45
N ASP A 68 6.17 -22.51 -8.36
CA ASP A 68 5.78 -22.58 -9.77
C ASP A 68 6.61 -23.67 -10.46
N THR A 69 6.02 -24.85 -10.60
CA THR A 69 6.67 -26.04 -11.18
C THR A 69 7.18 -25.80 -12.60
N GLN A 70 6.57 -24.90 -13.38
CA GLN A 70 7.04 -24.59 -14.73
C GLN A 70 8.28 -23.70 -14.67
N LEU A 71 8.33 -22.75 -13.74
CA LEU A 71 9.48 -21.89 -13.52
C LEU A 71 10.69 -22.68 -12.98
N GLU A 72 10.47 -23.58 -12.03
CA GLU A 72 11.52 -24.46 -11.49
C GLU A 72 12.11 -25.38 -12.58
N ALA A 73 11.24 -25.96 -13.43
CA ALA A 73 11.69 -26.79 -14.56
C ALA A 73 12.56 -25.99 -15.55
N ALA A 74 12.11 -24.78 -15.93
CA ALA A 74 12.88 -23.91 -16.81
C ALA A 74 14.21 -23.46 -16.18
N GLY A 75 14.24 -23.22 -14.87
CA GLY A 75 15.46 -22.91 -14.13
C GLY A 75 16.48 -24.05 -14.14
N ALA A 76 16.03 -25.27 -13.86
CA ALA A 76 16.86 -26.47 -13.89
C ALA A 76 17.46 -26.73 -15.28
N GLU A 77 16.67 -26.54 -16.35
CA GLU A 77 17.13 -26.66 -17.73
C GLU A 77 18.21 -25.63 -18.09
N HIS A 78 18.05 -24.38 -17.64
CA HIS A 78 19.02 -23.32 -17.91
C HIS A 78 20.36 -23.57 -17.20
N VAL A 79 20.35 -23.98 -15.93
CA VAL A 79 21.56 -24.30 -15.17
C VAL A 79 22.27 -25.53 -15.74
N ALA A 80 21.51 -26.57 -16.12
CA ALA A 80 22.06 -27.76 -16.77
C ALA A 80 22.64 -27.45 -18.17
N GLY A 81 22.04 -26.51 -18.90
CA GLY A 81 22.56 -26.01 -20.17
C GLY A 81 23.84 -25.19 -20.04
N ALA A 82 23.93 -24.33 -19.01
CA ALA A 82 25.10 -23.49 -18.76
C ALA A 82 26.35 -24.31 -18.38
N ASN A 83 26.19 -25.37 -17.59
CA ASN A 83 27.29 -26.26 -17.18
C ASN A 83 27.86 -27.10 -18.35
N ARG A 84 27.08 -27.32 -19.42
CA ARG A 84 27.55 -28.03 -20.62
C ARG A 84 28.41 -27.17 -21.56
N ASN A 85 28.40 -25.84 -21.39
CA ASN A 85 29.19 -24.92 -22.21
C ASN A 85 30.54 -24.54 -21.57
N THR A 86 30.86 -25.08 -20.39
CA THR A 86 32.10 -24.80 -19.63
C THR A 86 33.05 -26.00 -19.53
N SER A 87 32.89 -27.02 -20.38
CA SER A 87 33.82 -28.17 -20.50
C SER A 87 34.56 -28.16 -21.83
#